data_AF-A0A150MX87-F1
#
_entry.id   AF-A0A150MX87-F1
#
_cell.length_a   1.000
_cell.length_b   1.000
_cell.length_c   1.000
_cell.angle_alpha   90.00
_cell.angle_beta   90.00
_cell.angle_gamma   90.00
#
_symmetry.space_group_name_H-M   'P 1'
#
loop_
_entity.id
_entity.type
_entity.pdbx_description
1 polymer ?
#
loop_
_entity_poly.entity_id
_entity_poly.type
_entity_poly.pdbx_seq_one_letter_code
_entity_poly.pdbx_strand_id
1 'polypeptide(L)'
;MDKDELDQCLRGRLKTKKQAVYDSLLGTLTEHELRLLRLLWKHVEELEQLIEEVDQHIDRLLEPYREEVDLLMTMPGIKKQTAAVIIAEMGTDMSVFETPERVASWTGLSPGNHESAGKRKSTRTTKGNPHLRSALCEAAWSAARSKTHPLSRKFWSLAARCGKKKALIATARRMLVIIFCMISRKESFRQPQLI
;
A
#
# COMPACT_ATOMS: atom_id res chain seq x y z
N MET A 1 2.02 -22.44 -30.08
CA MET A 1 3.18 -22.32 -29.20
C MET A 1 3.97 -23.59 -29.31
N ASP A 2 5.17 -23.50 -29.87
CA ASP A 2 6.12 -24.61 -29.89
C ASP A 2 6.82 -24.75 -28.52
N LYS A 3 7.47 -25.90 -28.29
CA LYS A 3 8.15 -26.19 -27.01
C LYS A 3 9.18 -25.11 -26.62
N ASP A 4 9.82 -24.50 -27.62
CA ASP A 4 10.85 -23.47 -27.45
C ASP A 4 10.26 -22.11 -27.04
N GLU A 5 9.07 -21.75 -27.53
CA GLU A 5 8.35 -20.54 -27.10
C GLU A 5 7.85 -20.68 -25.67
N LEU A 6 7.32 -21.85 -25.32
CA LEU A 6 6.81 -22.13 -23.98
C LEU A 6 7.94 -22.12 -22.93
N ASP A 7 9.14 -22.51 -23.33
CA ASP A 7 10.33 -22.47 -22.49
C ASP A 7 10.71 -21.06 -22.03
N GLN A 8 10.56 -20.09 -22.92
CA GLN A 8 10.84 -18.68 -22.63
C GLN A 8 9.82 -18.11 -21.62
N CYS A 9 8.62 -18.69 -21.56
CA CYS A 9 7.55 -18.27 -20.66
C CYS A 9 7.63 -18.91 -19.26
N LEU A 10 8.40 -19.98 -19.05
CA LEU A 10 8.47 -20.65 -17.75
C LEU A 10 9.25 -19.80 -16.72
N ARG A 11 8.61 -19.46 -15.59
CA ARG A 11 9.21 -18.65 -14.52
C ARG A 11 9.22 -19.37 -13.17
N GLY A 12 10.23 -19.09 -12.35
CA GLY A 12 10.33 -19.57 -10.97
C GLY A 12 10.26 -21.10 -10.85
N ARG A 13 9.39 -21.59 -9.95
CA ARG A 13 9.22 -23.04 -9.67
C ARG A 13 8.58 -23.83 -10.82
N LEU A 14 8.08 -23.16 -11.87
CA LEU A 14 7.56 -23.87 -13.06
C LEU A 14 8.69 -24.38 -13.96
N LYS A 15 9.88 -23.77 -13.94
CA LYS A 15 11.03 -24.26 -14.73
C LYS A 15 11.44 -25.69 -14.36
N THR A 16 11.33 -26.06 -13.08
CA THR A 16 11.66 -27.41 -12.60
C THR A 16 10.60 -28.46 -12.96
N LYS A 17 9.40 -28.04 -13.41
CA LYS A 17 8.29 -28.92 -13.81
C LYS A 17 7.98 -28.85 -15.31
N LYS A 18 8.92 -28.39 -16.11
CA LYS A 18 8.83 -28.17 -17.55
C LYS A 18 8.20 -29.34 -18.32
N GLN A 19 8.61 -30.58 -18.05
CA GLN A 19 8.07 -31.76 -18.72
C GLN A 19 6.57 -31.96 -18.45
N ALA A 20 6.14 -31.82 -17.18
CA ALA A 20 4.72 -31.94 -16.83
C ALA A 20 3.86 -30.81 -17.44
N VAL A 21 4.44 -29.63 -17.63
CA VAL A 21 3.78 -28.52 -18.34
C VAL A 21 3.63 -28.83 -19.82
N TYR A 22 4.66 -29.40 -20.45
CA TYR A 22 4.59 -29.86 -21.85
C TYR A 22 3.55 -30.95 -22.04
N ASP A 23 3.56 -31.98 -21.19
CA ASP A 23 2.64 -33.11 -21.33
C ASP A 23 1.19 -32.66 -21.12
N SER A 24 0.95 -31.71 -20.21
CA SER A 24 -0.38 -31.14 -19.99
C SER A 24 -0.84 -30.27 -21.17
N LEU A 25 -0.01 -29.33 -21.61
CA LEU A 25 -0.39 -28.36 -22.65
C LEU A 25 -0.43 -28.95 -24.07
N LEU A 26 0.40 -29.95 -24.36
CA LEU A 26 0.53 -30.54 -25.70
C LEU A 26 -0.15 -31.92 -25.83
N GLY A 27 -0.48 -32.59 -24.71
CA GLY A 27 -1.05 -33.95 -24.72
C GLY A 27 -2.48 -34.08 -24.20
N THR A 28 -3.00 -33.11 -23.44
CA THR A 28 -4.30 -33.27 -22.73
C THR A 28 -5.34 -32.18 -22.98
N LEU A 29 -4.96 -31.05 -23.56
CA LEU A 29 -5.90 -29.95 -23.82
C LEU A 29 -6.64 -30.13 -25.14
N THR A 30 -7.97 -30.11 -25.06
CA THR A 30 -8.87 -30.07 -26.21
C THR A 30 -8.80 -28.71 -26.92
N GLU A 31 -9.21 -28.67 -28.18
CA GLU A 31 -9.30 -27.42 -28.96
C GLU A 31 -10.21 -26.38 -28.26
N HIS A 32 -11.27 -26.84 -27.60
CA HIS A 32 -12.17 -26.00 -26.82
C HIS A 32 -11.45 -25.32 -25.64
N GLU A 33 -10.68 -26.08 -24.85
CA GLU A 33 -9.92 -25.54 -23.72
C GLU A 33 -8.83 -24.56 -24.18
N LEU A 34 -8.14 -24.86 -25.28
CA LEU A 34 -7.18 -23.93 -25.89
C LEU A 34 -7.85 -22.63 -26.34
N ARG A 35 -9.07 -22.71 -26.90
CA ARG A 35 -9.85 -21.52 -27.25
C ARG A 35 -10.22 -20.71 -26.01
N LEU A 36 -10.64 -21.34 -24.93
CA LEU A 36 -10.96 -20.64 -23.67
C LEU A 36 -9.72 -19.97 -23.06
N LEU A 37 -8.58 -20.66 -23.03
CA LEU A 37 -7.32 -20.09 -22.53
C LEU A 37 -6.89 -18.88 -23.34
N ARG A 38 -7.03 -18.91 -24.67
CA ARG A 38 -6.75 -17.74 -25.54
C ARG A 38 -7.67 -16.57 -25.23
N LEU A 39 -8.96 -16.82 -24.99
CA LEU A 39 -9.91 -15.77 -24.61
C LEU A 39 -9.56 -15.15 -23.26
N LEU A 40 -9.22 -15.97 -22.26
CA LEU A 40 -8.78 -15.49 -20.94
C LEU A 40 -7.49 -14.68 -21.04
N TRP A 41 -6.53 -15.14 -21.83
CA TRP A 41 -5.29 -14.43 -22.07
C TRP A 41 -5.53 -13.05 -22.69
N LYS A 42 -6.35 -12.99 -23.76
CA LYS A 42 -6.75 -11.73 -24.37
C LYS A 42 -7.38 -10.78 -23.35
N HIS A 43 -8.23 -11.29 -22.47
CA HIS A 43 -8.85 -10.47 -21.43
C HIS A 43 -7.82 -9.94 -20.42
N VAL A 44 -6.81 -10.74 -20.05
CA VAL A 44 -5.71 -10.27 -19.20
C VAL A 44 -4.93 -9.16 -19.88
N GLU A 45 -4.59 -9.30 -21.17
CA GLU A 45 -3.90 -8.26 -21.95
C GLU A 45 -4.72 -6.96 -22.02
N GLU A 46 -6.03 -7.08 -22.26
CA GLU A 46 -6.96 -5.93 -22.25
C GLU A 46 -6.97 -5.22 -20.88
N LEU A 47 -7.02 -5.98 -19.78
CA LEU A 47 -6.98 -5.41 -18.42
C LEU A 47 -5.65 -4.74 -18.12
N GLU A 48 -4.53 -5.32 -18.55
CA GLU A 48 -3.19 -4.71 -18.39
C GLU A 48 -3.10 -3.37 -19.14
N GLN A 49 -3.64 -3.28 -20.36
CA GLN A 49 -3.72 -2.03 -21.12
C GLN A 49 -4.57 -0.98 -20.42
N LEU A 50 -5.73 -1.36 -19.89
CA LEU A 50 -6.60 -0.44 -19.16
C LEU A 50 -5.97 0.05 -17.85
N ILE A 51 -5.22 -0.80 -17.14
CA ILE A 51 -4.47 -0.39 -15.95
C ILE A 51 -3.43 0.67 -16.30
N GLU A 52 -2.65 0.46 -17.37
CA GLU A 52 -1.66 1.41 -17.83
C GLU A 52 -2.29 2.75 -18.26
N GLU A 53 -3.43 2.72 -18.94
CA GLU A 53 -4.17 3.94 -19.31
C GLU A 53 -4.60 4.74 -18.07
N VAL A 54 -5.10 4.05 -17.04
CA VAL A 54 -5.49 4.67 -15.77
C VAL A 54 -4.28 5.21 -15.01
N ASP A 55 -3.18 4.47 -14.96
CA ASP A 55 -1.93 4.93 -14.33
C ASP A 55 -1.40 6.19 -15.01
N GLN A 56 -1.42 6.26 -16.35
CA GLN A 56 -1.05 7.47 -17.10
C GLN A 56 -2.03 8.63 -16.86
N HIS A 57 -3.31 8.34 -16.62
CA HIS A 57 -4.28 9.36 -16.25
C HIS A 57 -4.00 9.91 -14.84
N ILE A 58 -3.72 9.04 -13.87
CA ILE A 58 -3.31 9.42 -12.51
C ILE A 58 -2.05 10.29 -12.56
N ASP A 59 -1.07 9.93 -13.39
CA ASP A 59 0.17 10.68 -13.55
C ASP A 59 -0.07 12.12 -14.02
N ARG A 60 -0.97 12.31 -14.98
CA ARG A 60 -1.38 13.64 -15.44
C ARG A 60 -2.05 14.46 -14.34
N LEU A 61 -2.87 13.83 -13.50
CA LEU A 61 -3.54 14.48 -12.38
C LEU A 61 -2.57 14.83 -11.24
N LEU A 62 -1.47 14.08 -11.10
CA LEU A 62 -0.44 14.31 -10.09
C LEU A 62 0.61 15.35 -10.50
N GLU A 63 0.67 15.75 -11.78
CA GLU A 63 1.66 16.70 -12.27
C GLU A 63 1.71 18.02 -11.47
N PRO A 64 0.58 18.64 -11.05
CA PRO A 64 0.60 19.83 -10.19
C PRO A 64 1.15 19.59 -8.79
N TYR A 65 1.23 18.33 -8.35
CA TYR A 65 1.60 17.91 -7.00
C TYR A 65 2.91 17.12 -6.97
N ARG A 66 3.74 17.24 -8.02
CA ARG A 66 4.98 16.46 -8.16
C ARG A 66 5.92 16.67 -6.97
N GLU A 67 6.03 17.90 -6.46
CA GLU A 67 6.85 18.21 -5.29
C GLU A 67 6.40 17.40 -4.06
N GLU A 68 5.10 17.39 -3.76
CA GLU A 68 4.55 16.65 -2.64
C GLU A 68 4.68 15.13 -2.82
N VAL A 69 4.50 14.62 -4.04
CA VAL A 69 4.73 13.20 -4.36
C VAL A 69 6.18 12.81 -4.05
N ASP A 70 7.14 13.59 -4.55
CA ASP A 70 8.58 13.33 -4.35
C ASP A 70 8.95 13.39 -2.86
N LEU A 71 8.43 14.40 -2.14
CA LEU A 71 8.59 14.51 -0.70
C LEU A 71 8.06 13.26 0.02
N LEU A 72 6.83 12.83 -0.26
CA LEU A 72 6.22 11.66 0.37
C LEU A 72 6.98 10.37 0.06
N MET A 73 7.51 10.22 -1.15
CA MET A 73 8.30 9.06 -1.56
C MET A 73 9.65 8.94 -0.84
N THR A 74 10.13 10.00 -0.17
CA THR A 74 11.31 9.91 0.70
C THR A 74 11.05 9.09 1.98
N MET A 75 9.79 8.93 2.39
CA MET A 75 9.43 8.11 3.54
C MET A 75 9.44 6.62 3.16
N PRO A 76 10.09 5.75 3.96
CA PRO A 76 10.11 4.32 3.66
C PRO A 76 8.71 3.73 3.71
N GLY A 77 8.42 2.89 2.72
CA GLY A 77 7.13 2.23 2.57
C GLY A 77 6.12 3.01 1.71
N ILE A 78 6.42 4.25 1.34
CA ILE A 78 5.59 5.04 0.43
C ILE A 78 6.16 4.97 -1.00
N LYS A 79 5.29 4.68 -1.96
CA LYS A 79 5.55 4.72 -3.40
C LYS A 79 4.50 5.60 -4.08
N LYS A 80 4.69 5.88 -5.37
CA LYS A 80 3.83 6.77 -6.18
C LYS A 80 2.33 6.55 -5.96
N GLN A 81 1.85 5.31 -6.07
CA GLN A 81 0.44 4.98 -5.85
C GLN A 81 -0.05 5.32 -4.43
N THR A 82 0.75 5.03 -3.39
CA THR A 82 0.42 5.40 -2.01
C THR A 82 0.43 6.92 -1.82
N ALA A 83 1.41 7.61 -2.39
CA ALA A 83 1.50 9.07 -2.35
C ALA A 83 0.29 9.70 -3.06
N ALA A 84 -0.13 9.14 -4.21
CA ALA A 84 -1.31 9.55 -4.94
C ALA A 84 -2.58 9.46 -4.09
N VAL A 85 -2.78 8.33 -3.40
CA VAL A 85 -3.93 8.17 -2.47
C VAL A 85 -3.84 9.18 -1.32
N ILE A 86 -2.66 9.41 -0.75
CA ILE A 86 -2.49 10.41 0.32
C ILE A 86 -2.91 11.80 -0.17
N ILE A 87 -2.44 12.23 -1.34
CA ILE A 87 -2.77 13.54 -1.91
C ILE A 87 -4.25 13.62 -2.30
N ALA A 88 -4.82 12.57 -2.89
CA ALA A 88 -6.22 12.55 -3.27
C ALA A 88 -7.17 12.65 -2.07
N GLU A 89 -6.82 12.02 -0.94
CA GLU A 89 -7.66 11.99 0.25
C GLU A 89 -7.43 13.18 1.18
N MET A 90 -6.18 13.62 1.36
CA MET A 90 -5.82 14.71 2.29
C MET A 90 -5.70 16.08 1.63
N GLY A 91 -5.48 16.13 0.32
CA GLY A 91 -5.00 17.33 -0.36
C GLY A 91 -3.58 17.72 0.08
N THR A 92 -3.13 18.88 -0.40
CA THR A 92 -1.84 19.49 -0.02
C THR A 92 -1.98 20.61 1.01
N ASP A 93 -3.20 21.13 1.20
CA ASP A 93 -3.48 22.15 2.21
C ASP A 93 -3.77 21.52 3.58
N MET A 94 -2.75 21.53 4.45
CA MET A 94 -2.85 20.99 5.80
C MET A 94 -3.63 21.91 6.76
N SER A 95 -3.94 23.16 6.37
CA SER A 95 -4.69 24.09 7.22
C SER A 95 -6.11 23.60 7.48
N VAL A 96 -6.71 22.83 6.56
CA VAL A 96 -8.03 22.21 6.68
C VAL A 96 -8.14 21.32 7.92
N PHE A 97 -7.05 20.66 8.30
CA PHE A 97 -7.01 19.80 9.48
C PHE A 97 -6.54 20.52 10.73
N GLU A 98 -5.84 21.65 10.62
CA GLU A 98 -5.17 22.42 11.70
C GLU A 98 -4.08 21.65 12.48
N THR A 99 -4.36 20.42 12.91
CA THR A 99 -3.46 19.60 13.73
C THR A 99 -3.34 18.16 13.22
N PRO A 100 -2.18 17.50 13.44
CA PRO A 100 -1.98 16.11 13.05
C PRO A 100 -2.92 15.13 13.80
N GLU A 101 -3.41 15.51 14.99
CA GLU A 101 -4.37 14.70 15.74
C GLU A 101 -5.75 14.66 15.06
N ARG A 102 -6.18 15.77 14.46
CA ARG A 102 -7.46 15.88 13.75
C ARG A 102 -7.46 15.02 12.50
N VAL A 103 -6.41 15.07 11.68
CA VAL A 103 -6.28 14.17 10.51
C VAL A 103 -6.21 12.70 10.93
N ALA A 104 -5.53 12.38 12.03
CA ALA A 104 -5.48 11.00 12.54
C ALA A 104 -6.85 10.50 13.03
N SER A 105 -7.65 11.39 13.63
CA SER A 105 -9.03 11.11 14.01
C SER A 105 -9.91 10.87 12.78
N TRP A 106 -9.84 11.77 11.79
CA TRP A 106 -10.57 11.69 10.54
C TRP A 106 -10.24 10.44 9.71
N THR A 107 -8.97 10.03 9.69
CA THR A 107 -8.50 8.79 9.03
C THR A 107 -8.95 7.53 9.79
N GLY A 108 -9.41 7.66 11.04
CA GLY A 108 -9.75 6.51 11.88
C GLY A 108 -8.54 5.84 12.53
N LEU A 109 -7.36 6.47 12.54
CA LEU A 109 -6.13 5.98 13.17
C LEU A 109 -6.02 6.41 14.65
N SER A 110 -7.07 7.02 15.19
CA SER A 110 -7.22 7.30 16.62
C SER A 110 -7.93 6.14 17.35
N PRO A 111 -7.50 5.80 18.57
CA PRO A 111 -8.34 4.98 19.44
C PRO A 111 -9.65 5.74 19.71
N GLY A 112 -10.78 5.04 19.64
CA GLY A 112 -12.05 5.66 20.02
C GLY A 112 -12.09 5.95 21.52
N ASN A 113 -12.99 6.85 21.91
CA ASN A 113 -13.27 7.13 23.31
C ASN A 113 -14.67 6.60 23.67
N HIS A 114 -14.75 5.36 24.17
CA HIS A 114 -16.02 4.79 24.64
C HIS A 114 -16.11 4.88 26.15
N GLU A 115 -16.70 5.97 26.63
CA GLU A 115 -16.94 6.23 28.04
C GLU A 115 -18.45 6.23 28.33
N SER A 116 -18.86 5.54 29.40
CA SER A 116 -20.25 5.56 29.86
C SER A 116 -20.26 5.55 31.38
N ALA A 117 -20.98 6.48 32.00
CA ALA A 117 -21.07 6.63 33.46
C ALA A 117 -19.70 6.64 34.15
N GLY A 118 -18.72 7.38 33.60
CA GLY A 118 -17.36 7.52 34.15
C GLY A 118 -16.47 6.28 34.00
N LYS A 119 -16.94 5.21 33.36
CA LYS A 119 -16.14 4.00 33.08
C LYS A 119 -15.63 4.02 31.64
N ARG A 120 -14.31 3.97 31.47
CA ARG A 120 -13.65 3.79 30.18
C ARG A 120 -13.67 2.33 29.75
N LYS A 121 -14.30 2.05 28.61
CA LYS A 121 -14.39 0.69 28.04
C LYS A 121 -13.25 0.42 27.07
N SER A 122 -12.95 -0.86 26.84
CA SER A 122 -12.03 -1.26 25.76
C SER A 122 -12.56 -0.74 24.42
N THR A 123 -11.75 0.03 23.71
CA THR A 123 -12.21 0.73 22.51
C THR A 123 -11.43 0.29 21.27
N ARG A 124 -12.16 0.19 20.15
CA ARG A 124 -11.60 -0.07 18.82
C ARG A 124 -11.14 1.25 18.19
N THR A 125 -10.39 1.18 17.10
CA THR A 125 -10.14 2.37 16.28
C THR A 125 -11.45 2.95 15.75
N THR A 126 -11.52 4.26 15.59
CA THR A 126 -12.71 4.92 15.02
C THR A 126 -12.91 4.53 13.55
N LYS A 127 -14.15 4.68 13.06
CA LYS A 127 -14.42 4.71 11.62
C LYS A 127 -13.87 6.03 11.08
N GLY A 128 -13.32 6.01 9.88
CA GLY A 128 -12.73 7.16 9.22
C GLY A 128 -12.52 6.86 7.75
N ASN A 129 -11.67 7.64 7.08
CA ASN A 129 -11.36 7.43 5.66
C ASN A 129 -10.76 6.03 5.39
N PRO A 130 -11.47 5.12 4.69
CA PRO A 130 -11.00 3.75 4.47
C PRO A 130 -9.84 3.66 3.48
N HIS A 131 -9.79 4.54 2.47
CA HIS A 131 -8.75 4.55 1.44
C HIS A 131 -7.42 4.97 2.02
N LEU A 132 -7.39 6.13 2.69
CA LEU A 132 -6.19 6.64 3.35
C LEU A 132 -5.70 5.69 4.46
N ARG A 133 -6.61 5.16 5.27
CA ARG A 133 -6.27 4.17 6.30
C ARG A 133 -5.59 2.94 5.69
N SER A 134 -6.14 2.39 4.61
CA SER A 134 -5.61 1.19 3.97
C SER A 134 -4.24 1.46 3.36
N ALA A 135 -4.08 2.58 2.63
CA ALA A 135 -2.81 3.00 2.05
C ALA A 135 -1.72 3.16 3.12
N LEU A 136 -2.03 3.81 4.25
CA LEU A 136 -1.07 3.98 5.36
C LEU A 136 -0.76 2.66 6.07
N CYS A 137 -1.72 1.73 6.17
CA CYS A 137 -1.45 0.41 6.72
C CYS A 137 -0.51 -0.41 5.82
N GLU A 138 -0.71 -0.38 4.50
CA GLU A 138 0.20 -1.03 3.55
C GLU A 138 1.60 -0.41 3.58
N ALA A 139 1.67 0.92 3.62
CA ALA A 139 2.93 1.64 3.77
C ALA A 139 3.64 1.27 5.08
N ALA A 140 2.89 1.16 6.19
CA ALA A 140 3.42 0.73 7.48
C ALA A 140 3.91 -0.73 7.47
N TRP A 141 3.22 -1.64 6.78
CA TRP A 141 3.70 -3.01 6.59
C TRP A 141 5.00 -3.06 5.79
N SER A 142 5.08 -2.27 4.73
CA SER A 142 6.29 -2.13 3.92
C SER A 142 7.44 -1.58 4.76
N ALA A 143 7.20 -0.50 5.52
CA ALA A 143 8.18 0.09 6.43
C ALA A 143 8.65 -0.88 7.53
N ALA A 144 7.75 -1.71 8.07
CA ALA A 144 8.06 -2.71 9.10
C ALA A 144 8.95 -3.86 8.59
N ARG A 145 8.97 -4.12 7.28
CA ARG A 145 9.87 -5.10 6.66
C ARG A 145 11.29 -4.57 6.44
N SER A 146 11.49 -3.25 6.55
CA SER A 146 12.82 -2.66 6.47
C SER A 146 13.66 -3.09 7.69
N LYS A 147 14.86 -3.63 7.46
CA LYS A 147 15.69 -4.22 8.52
C LYS A 147 16.34 -3.18 9.43
N THR A 148 16.65 -2.00 8.92
CA THR A 148 17.51 -1.01 9.59
C THR A 148 16.76 0.25 10.04
N HIS A 149 15.51 0.43 9.60
CA HIS A 149 14.81 1.69 9.78
C HIS A 149 14.20 1.86 11.20
N PRO A 150 14.30 3.05 11.83
CA PRO A 150 13.69 3.35 13.13
C PRO A 150 12.19 3.01 13.25
N LEU A 151 11.41 3.24 12.19
CA LEU A 151 9.98 2.88 12.17
C LEU A 151 9.76 1.37 12.31
N SER A 152 10.63 0.56 11.71
CA SER A 152 10.59 -0.91 11.84
C SER A 152 10.90 -1.34 13.26
N ARG A 153 11.95 -0.78 13.89
CA ARG A 153 12.27 -1.06 15.29
C ARG A 153 11.10 -0.73 16.22
N LYS A 154 10.46 0.43 16.03
CA LYS A 154 9.29 0.81 16.83
C LYS A 154 8.11 -0.13 16.59
N PHE A 155 7.84 -0.50 15.34
CA PHE A 155 6.80 -1.48 15.00
C PHE A 155 7.04 -2.81 15.74
N TRP A 156 8.24 -3.39 15.66
CA TRP A 156 8.54 -4.68 16.30
C TRP A 156 8.52 -4.60 17.84
N SER A 157 8.99 -3.50 18.42
CA SER A 157 8.87 -3.24 19.86
C SER A 157 7.40 -3.19 20.32
N LEU A 158 6.53 -2.51 19.56
CA LEU A 158 5.10 -2.49 19.85
C LEU A 158 4.45 -3.85 19.61
N ALA A 159 4.81 -4.53 18.53
CA ALA A 159 4.25 -5.82 18.16
C ALA A 159 4.51 -6.88 19.22
N ALA A 160 5.68 -6.85 19.87
CA ALA A 160 6.01 -7.73 20.98
C ALA A 160 5.10 -7.50 22.21
N ARG A 161 4.67 -6.26 22.45
CA ARG A 161 3.87 -5.90 23.64
C ARG A 161 2.36 -5.99 23.42
N CYS A 162 1.85 -5.63 22.24
CA CYS A 162 0.41 -5.49 22.00
C CYS A 162 -0.10 -6.23 20.74
N GLY A 163 0.77 -6.96 20.04
CA GLY A 163 0.45 -7.71 18.84
C GLY A 163 0.54 -6.89 17.54
N LYS A 164 0.76 -7.59 16.42
CA LYS A 164 1.08 -6.99 15.11
C LYS A 164 0.01 -6.01 14.61
N LYS A 165 -1.28 -6.34 14.75
CA LYS A 165 -2.37 -5.47 14.27
C LYS A 165 -2.44 -4.13 14.99
N LYS A 166 -2.21 -4.10 16.31
CA LYS A 166 -2.18 -2.85 17.08
C LYS A 166 -0.92 -2.04 16.79
N ALA A 167 0.23 -2.71 16.66
CA ALA A 167 1.48 -2.09 16.25
C ALA A 167 1.40 -1.45 14.85
N LEU A 168 0.69 -2.10 13.92
CA LEU A 168 0.46 -1.58 12.57
C LEU A 168 -0.28 -0.24 12.60
N ILE A 169 -1.43 -0.18 13.30
CA ILE A 169 -2.20 1.06 13.44
C ILE A 169 -1.38 2.16 14.09
N ALA A 170 -0.63 1.84 15.16
CA ALA A 170 0.22 2.82 15.83
C ALA A 170 1.34 3.35 14.90
N THR A 171 1.91 2.49 14.07
CA THR A 171 2.93 2.87 13.09
C THR A 171 2.35 3.70 11.96
N ALA A 172 1.18 3.31 11.41
CA ALA A 172 0.44 4.07 10.42
C ALA A 172 0.05 5.47 10.94
N ARG A 173 -0.43 5.57 12.18
CA ARG A 173 -0.69 6.86 12.84
C ARG A 173 0.58 7.72 12.90
N ARG A 174 1.72 7.13 13.29
CA ARG A 174 2.99 7.86 13.35
C ARG A 174 3.43 8.33 11.97
N MET A 175 3.29 7.50 10.93
CA MET A 175 3.58 7.89 9.54
C MET A 175 2.69 9.05 9.11
N LEU A 176 1.39 9.01 9.41
CA LEU A 176 0.45 10.10 9.09
C LEU A 176 0.85 11.42 9.74
N VAL A 177 1.24 11.41 11.02
CA VAL A 177 1.73 12.62 11.71
C VAL A 177 2.98 13.18 11.02
N ILE A 178 3.90 12.31 10.60
CA ILE A 178 5.12 12.74 9.90
C ILE A 178 4.76 13.29 8.51
N ILE A 179 3.87 12.64 7.77
CA ILE A 179 3.34 13.09 6.47
C ILE A 179 2.74 14.50 6.60
N PHE A 180 1.89 14.72 7.60
CA PHE A 180 1.29 16.04 7.88
C PHE A 180 2.36 17.12 8.05
N CYS A 181 3.39 16.84 8.85
CA CYS A 181 4.50 17.77 9.05
C CYS A 181 5.35 17.97 7.77
N MET A 182 5.57 16.92 6.98
CA MET A 182 6.33 16.99 5.72
C MET A 182 5.63 17.89 4.70
N ILE A 183 4.34 17.72 4.50
CA ILE A 183 3.55 18.54 3.57
C ILE A 183 3.45 19.98 4.09
N SER A 184 3.12 20.17 5.38
CA SER A 184 2.98 21.51 5.97
C SER A 184 4.27 22.33 5.94
N ARG A 185 5.44 21.68 6.05
CA ARG A 185 6.76 22.36 6.07
C ARG A 185 7.50 22.31 4.73
N LYS A 186 6.99 21.56 3.75
CA LYS A 186 7.68 21.22 2.50
C LYS A 186 9.10 20.67 2.72
N GLU A 187 9.26 19.82 3.74
CA GLU A 187 10.55 19.20 4.09
C GLU A 187 10.53 17.70 3.80
N SER A 188 11.65 17.18 3.29
CA SER A 188 11.84 15.74 3.09
C SER A 188 11.80 14.97 4.41
N PHE A 189 11.54 13.66 4.34
CA PHE A 189 11.45 12.80 5.50
C PHE A 189 12.74 12.86 6.35
N ARG A 190 12.62 13.47 7.53
CA ARG A 190 13.65 13.39 8.57
C ARG A 190 13.32 12.22 9.49
N GLN A 191 14.33 11.40 9.76
CA GLN A 191 14.16 10.26 10.65
C GLN A 191 13.70 10.75 12.02
N PRO A 192 12.57 10.24 12.53
CA PRO A 192 12.12 10.62 13.86
C PRO A 192 13.12 10.09 14.89
N GLN A 193 13.68 10.98 15.71
CA GLN A 193 14.50 10.58 16.85
C GLN A 193 13.65 9.70 17.77
N LEU A 194 14.09 8.45 17.95
CA LEU A 194 13.43 7.50 18.84
C LEU A 194 13.90 7.83 20.27
N ILE A 195 13.01 8.41 21.08
CA ILE A 195 13.06 8.30 22.55
C ILE A 195 12.36 7.00 22.95
#